data_AF-Q8EVE4-F1
#
_entry.id   AF-Q8EVE4-F1
#
_cell.length_a   1.000
_cell.length_b   1.000
_cell.length_c   1.000
_cell.angle_alpha   90.00
_cell.angle_beta   90.00
_cell.angle_gamma   90.00
#
_symmetry.space_group_name_H-M   'P 1'
#
loop_
_entity.id
_entity.type
_entity.pdbx_description
1 polymer ?
#
loop_
_entity_poly.entity_id
_entity_poly.type
_entity_poly.pdbx_seq_one_letter_code
_entity_poly.pdbx_strand_id
1 'polypeptide(L)'
;MPLINRFNLRKEPKIMANKHNNNQKINSDSGSFTGPLKEKDFVRKIKGCKIINVRDFEESFNVYENESENEITETTYIKGYVEMVVSRKYQKPIILGPTDGRGGGTICGGDAHAEINKKLDYLIDEIKEMKQDINYLKQDMIEVKQDIKILKEKVSVLETDMADVKAGKYCKSHNSPDFV
;
A
#
# COMPACT_ATOMS: atom_id res chain seq x y z
N MET A 1 14.33 32.17 68.16
CA MET A 1 13.75 30.90 67.68
C MET A 1 13.25 31.11 66.26
N PRO A 2 13.72 30.35 65.25
CA PRO A 2 13.27 30.54 63.87
C PRO A 2 11.97 29.75 63.60
N LEU A 3 11.09 30.39 62.85
CA LEU A 3 9.78 29.91 62.40
C LEU A 3 9.96 28.81 61.35
N ILE A 4 9.52 27.59 61.65
CA ILE A 4 9.39 26.49 60.69
C ILE A 4 7.96 26.49 60.16
N ASN A 5 7.82 26.80 58.87
CA ASN A 5 6.58 26.74 58.10
C ASN A 5 6.01 25.31 58.08
N ARG A 6 4.85 25.12 58.70
CA ARG A 6 4.00 23.93 58.53
C ARG A 6 3.28 23.99 57.18
N PHE A 7 3.80 23.30 56.18
CA PHE A 7 3.03 23.03 54.96
C PHE A 7 2.03 21.90 55.22
N ASN A 8 0.75 22.27 55.08
CA ASN A 8 -0.42 21.42 55.26
C ASN A 8 -0.44 20.22 54.31
N LEU A 9 -0.61 19.02 54.87
CA LEU A 9 -1.04 17.80 54.16
C LEU A 9 -2.46 18.02 53.63
N ARG A 10 -2.58 18.47 52.37
CA ARG A 10 -3.87 18.53 51.66
C ARG A 10 -4.15 17.14 51.08
N LYS A 11 -5.14 16.45 51.66
CA LYS A 11 -5.73 15.23 51.10
C LYS A 11 -6.35 15.55 49.73
N GLU A 12 -5.95 14.80 48.71
CA GLU A 12 -6.55 14.83 47.37
C GLU A 12 -8.07 14.53 47.43
N PRO A 13 -8.91 15.21 46.63
CA PRO A 13 -10.34 14.96 46.58
C PRO A 13 -10.66 13.65 45.83
N LYS A 14 -11.57 12.84 46.39
CA LYS A 14 -12.20 11.71 45.70
C LYS A 14 -13.01 12.24 44.50
N ILE A 15 -12.55 12.01 43.28
CA ILE A 15 -13.35 12.23 42.08
C ILE A 15 -14.36 11.09 41.96
N MET A 16 -15.62 11.41 42.18
CA MET A 16 -16.75 10.51 41.94
C MET A 16 -16.85 10.21 40.44
N ALA A 17 -16.83 8.92 40.10
CA ALA A 17 -16.99 8.42 38.76
C ALA A 17 -18.39 8.75 38.23
N ASN A 18 -18.48 9.47 37.10
CA ASN A 18 -19.65 9.39 36.22
C ASN A 18 -19.35 9.89 34.80
N LYS A 19 -19.10 8.97 33.87
CA LYS A 19 -19.89 8.77 32.64
C LYS A 19 -19.21 7.77 31.72
N HIS A 20 -20.03 6.80 31.31
CA HIS A 20 -19.82 5.77 30.31
C HIS A 20 -18.90 6.18 29.15
N ASN A 21 -17.74 5.55 29.08
CA ASN A 21 -17.04 5.31 27.82
C ASN A 21 -16.70 3.82 27.74
N ASN A 22 -17.58 3.05 27.11
CA ASN A 22 -17.45 1.59 26.94
C ASN A 22 -16.48 1.23 25.81
N ASN A 23 -15.33 1.88 25.74
CA ASN A 23 -14.21 1.42 24.92
C ASN A 23 -13.32 0.55 25.80
N GLN A 24 -13.66 -0.74 25.92
CA GLN A 24 -12.73 -1.74 26.44
C GLN A 24 -11.48 -1.76 25.55
N LYS A 25 -10.35 -1.30 26.08
CA LYS A 25 -9.03 -1.42 25.48
C LYS A 25 -8.62 -2.90 25.53
N ILE A 26 -8.68 -3.59 24.40
CA ILE A 26 -8.38 -5.02 24.30
C ILE A 26 -6.89 -5.22 23.92
N ASN A 27 -5.99 -5.05 24.91
CA ASN A 27 -4.53 -5.37 24.92
C ASN A 27 -3.66 -4.69 23.81
N SER A 28 -2.32 -4.55 23.86
CA SER A 28 -1.21 -5.06 24.69
C SER A 28 0.01 -4.11 24.59
N ASP A 29 0.89 -4.16 25.61
CA ASP A 29 2.26 -3.62 25.75
C ASP A 29 2.79 -2.59 24.74
N SER A 30 2.85 -1.35 25.20
CA SER A 30 3.51 -0.23 24.52
C SER A 30 5.02 -0.22 24.81
N GLY A 31 5.79 -1.05 24.11
CA GLY A 31 7.25 -0.94 24.06
C GLY A 31 7.71 -0.18 22.80
N SER A 32 8.67 0.72 22.93
CA SER A 32 9.34 1.34 21.77
C SER A 32 10.30 0.34 21.13
N PHE A 33 10.22 0.18 19.81
CA PHE A 33 11.20 -0.60 19.04
C PHE A 33 12.30 0.33 18.52
N THR A 34 13.56 0.00 18.82
CA THR A 34 14.73 0.67 18.26
C THR A 34 15.63 -0.37 17.63
N GLY A 35 15.89 -0.25 16.33
CA GLY A 35 16.71 -1.20 15.57
C GLY A 35 16.32 -1.24 14.09
N PRO A 36 17.04 -2.04 13.28
CA PRO A 36 16.72 -2.21 11.87
C PRO A 36 15.36 -2.90 11.71
N LEU A 37 14.48 -2.31 10.90
CA LEU A 37 13.16 -2.84 10.59
C LEU A 37 13.11 -3.30 9.14
N LYS A 38 12.66 -4.54 8.89
CA LYS A 38 12.48 -5.05 7.53
C LYS A 38 11.38 -4.27 6.80
N GLU A 39 11.58 -4.03 5.51
CA GLU A 39 10.65 -3.28 4.66
C GLU A 39 9.21 -3.82 4.76
N LYS A 40 9.02 -5.13 4.62
CA LYS A 40 7.68 -5.76 4.72
C LYS A 40 6.96 -5.44 6.02
N ASP A 41 7.71 -5.34 7.13
CA ASP A 41 7.16 -5.12 8.46
C ASP A 41 6.87 -3.62 8.68
N PHE A 42 7.70 -2.75 8.11
CA PHE A 42 7.45 -1.30 8.05
C PHE A 42 6.22 -0.98 7.20
N VAL A 43 6.19 -1.46 5.94
CA VAL A 43 5.06 -1.27 5.01
C VAL A 43 3.76 -1.76 5.63
N ARG A 44 3.75 -2.92 6.29
CA ARG A 44 2.53 -3.43 6.97
C ARG A 44 1.98 -2.46 8.03
N LYS A 45 2.85 -1.75 8.75
CA LYS A 45 2.46 -0.79 9.79
C LYS A 45 1.85 0.48 9.19
N ILE A 46 2.39 0.96 8.07
CA ILE A 46 1.91 2.18 7.39
C ILE A 46 0.82 1.92 6.34
N LYS A 47 0.61 0.66 5.94
CA LYS A 47 -0.39 0.29 4.93
C LYS A 47 -1.80 0.70 5.36
N GLY A 48 -2.48 1.43 4.47
CA GLY A 48 -3.83 1.94 4.68
C GLY A 48 -3.88 3.30 5.39
N CYS A 49 -2.73 3.91 5.73
CA CYS A 49 -2.69 5.29 6.19
C CYS A 49 -2.97 6.23 5.01
N LYS A 50 -3.88 7.19 5.20
CA LYS A 50 -4.16 8.24 4.20
C LYS A 50 -3.27 9.47 4.38
N ILE A 51 -2.89 9.76 5.63
CA ILE A 51 -2.09 10.92 6.01
C ILE A 51 -1.08 10.43 7.06
N ILE A 52 0.16 10.87 6.93
CA ILE A 52 1.26 10.57 7.85
C ILE A 52 1.82 11.93 8.30
N ASN A 53 1.86 12.16 9.62
CA ASN A 53 2.50 13.33 10.18
C ASN A 53 3.97 13.00 10.44
N VAL A 54 4.86 13.81 9.90
CA VAL A 54 6.31 13.67 10.07
C VAL A 54 6.88 14.95 10.67
N ARG A 55 7.94 14.82 11.46
CA ARG A 55 8.69 15.96 12.03
C ARG A 55 10.15 15.84 11.62
N ASP A 56 10.77 16.98 11.31
CA ASP A 56 12.17 17.08 10.90
C ASP A 56 12.50 16.09 9.76
N PHE A 57 11.59 16.01 8.77
CA PHE A 57 11.71 15.11 7.64
C PHE A 57 12.59 15.74 6.56
N GLU A 58 13.75 15.13 6.35
CA GLU A 58 14.73 15.51 5.36
C GLU A 58 14.86 14.38 4.34
N GLU A 59 14.77 14.75 3.07
CA GLU A 59 14.98 13.85 1.93
C GLU A 59 16.07 14.44 1.04
N SER A 60 17.05 13.62 0.68
CA SER A 60 18.16 14.02 -0.19
C SER A 60 18.48 12.90 -1.18
N PHE A 61 18.93 13.29 -2.37
CA PHE A 61 19.17 12.39 -3.49
C PHE A 61 20.62 12.52 -3.94
N ASN A 62 21.31 11.40 -4.05
CA ASN A 62 22.69 11.32 -4.52
C ASN A 62 22.77 10.34 -5.69
N VAL A 63 23.54 10.68 -6.72
CA VAL A 63 23.81 9.80 -7.86
C VAL A 63 25.32 9.58 -7.91
N TYR A 64 25.72 8.32 -7.98
CA TYR A 64 27.12 7.91 -8.08
C TYR A 64 27.31 7.14 -9.37
N GLU A 65 28.34 7.50 -10.13
CA GLU A 65 28.72 6.80 -11.37
C GLU A 65 30.04 6.06 -11.12
N ASN A 66 30.02 4.76 -11.37
CA ASN A 66 31.22 3.94 -11.39
C ASN A 66 31.57 3.61 -12.84
N GLU A 67 32.46 4.40 -13.42
CA GLU A 67 32.93 4.23 -14.81
C GLU A 67 33.60 2.87 -15.04
N SER A 68 34.23 2.30 -14.01
CA SER A 68 34.97 1.03 -14.13
C SER A 68 34.06 -0.20 -14.20
N GLU A 69 32.88 -0.12 -13.58
CA GLU A 69 31.84 -1.16 -13.61
C GLU A 69 30.68 -0.80 -14.58
N ASN A 70 30.75 0.39 -15.20
CA ASN A 70 29.70 0.98 -16.04
C ASN A 70 28.33 0.95 -15.32
N GLU A 71 28.32 1.30 -14.03
CA GLU A 71 27.15 1.26 -13.16
C GLU A 71 26.82 2.68 -12.65
N ILE A 72 25.51 3.00 -12.61
CA ILE A 72 24.99 4.22 -11.99
C ILE A 72 24.15 3.81 -10.78
N THR A 73 24.50 4.34 -9.60
CA THR A 73 23.79 4.11 -8.35
C THR A 73 23.05 5.38 -7.91
N GLU A 74 21.73 5.31 -7.85
CA GLU A 74 20.87 6.36 -7.30
C GLU A 74 20.53 6.03 -5.84
N THR A 75 20.92 6.90 -4.91
CA THR A 75 20.67 6.75 -3.47
C THR A 75 19.79 7.86 -2.96
N THR A 76 18.64 7.50 -2.37
CA THR A 76 17.78 8.44 -1.65
C THR A 76 18.00 8.26 -0.15
N TYR A 77 18.45 9.32 0.52
CA TYR A 77 18.58 9.38 1.98
C TYR A 77 17.36 10.07 2.57
N ILE A 78 16.64 9.35 3.43
CA ILE A 78 15.46 9.85 4.14
C ILE A 78 15.73 9.77 5.63
N LYS A 79 15.61 10.90 6.33
CA LYS A 79 15.79 10.99 7.78
C LYS A 79 14.66 11.81 8.37
N GLY A 80 14.12 11.39 9.52
CA GLY A 80 13.13 12.15 10.25
C GLY A 80 12.49 11.35 11.36
N TYR A 81 11.75 12.04 12.23
CA TYR A 81 10.98 11.40 13.28
C TYR A 81 9.56 11.13 12.79
N VAL A 82 9.14 9.87 12.88
CA VAL A 82 7.82 9.43 12.41
C VAL A 82 6.93 9.12 13.61
N GLU A 83 5.94 9.97 13.85
CA GLU A 83 4.90 9.77 14.87
C GLU A 83 3.56 9.54 14.19
N MET A 84 3.07 8.29 14.23
CA MET A 84 1.88 7.87 13.47
C MET A 84 0.77 7.38 14.38
N VAL A 85 -0.44 7.86 14.11
CA VAL A 85 -1.66 7.35 14.72
C VAL A 85 -2.50 6.67 13.63
N VAL A 86 -2.46 5.33 13.60
CA VAL A 86 -3.22 4.54 12.62
C VAL A 86 -4.54 4.12 13.23
N SER A 87 -5.64 4.73 12.79
CA SER A 87 -6.99 4.36 13.21
C SER A 87 -7.69 3.52 12.13
N ARG A 88 -8.10 2.31 12.48
CA ARG A 88 -8.93 1.46 11.60
C ARG A 88 -10.29 1.29 12.26
N LYS A 89 -11.35 1.63 11.54
CA LYS A 89 -12.73 1.35 11.94
C LYS A 89 -13.15 0.08 11.21
N TYR A 90 -13.55 -0.93 11.97
CA TYR A 90 -14.19 -2.11 11.42
C TYR A 90 -15.63 -2.12 11.93
N GLN A 91 -16.60 -2.38 11.06
CA GLN A 91 -17.92 -2.78 11.53
C GLN A 91 -17.74 -4.05 12.34
N LYS A 92 -18.31 -4.10 13.55
CA LYS A 92 -18.37 -5.36 14.30
C LYS A 92 -19.01 -6.42 13.40
N PRO A 93 -18.46 -7.64 13.32
CA PRO A 93 -19.14 -8.72 12.62
C PRO A 93 -20.56 -8.83 13.17
N ILE A 94 -21.56 -8.87 12.27
CA ILE A 94 -22.92 -9.19 12.68
C ILE A 94 -22.88 -10.68 13.07
N ILE A 95 -22.77 -10.94 14.37
CA ILE A 95 -22.96 -12.28 14.90
C ILE A 95 -24.47 -12.50 14.89
N LEU A 96 -24.98 -13.12 13.82
CA LEU A 96 -26.33 -13.67 13.82
C LEU A 96 -26.35 -14.73 14.91
N GLY A 97 -26.98 -14.40 16.05
CA GLY A 97 -27.33 -15.40 17.04
C GLY A 97 -28.23 -16.45 16.40
N PRO A 98 -28.32 -17.67 16.96
CA PRO A 98 -29.25 -18.67 16.46
C PRO A 98 -30.64 -18.05 16.39
N THR A 99 -31.18 -17.89 15.17
CA THR A 99 -32.54 -17.39 14.99
C THR A 99 -33.49 -18.48 15.46
N ASP A 100 -34.17 -18.27 16.58
CA ASP A 100 -35.12 -19.22 17.15
C ASP A 100 -36.50 -19.11 16.47
N GLY A 101 -36.53 -18.93 15.15
CA GLY A 101 -37.67 -19.27 14.28
C GLY A 101 -39.07 -18.80 14.67
N ARG A 102 -39.25 -17.84 15.59
CA ARG A 102 -40.58 -17.39 16.03
C ARG A 102 -40.75 -15.91 15.75
N GLY A 103 -41.41 -15.64 14.62
CA GLY A 103 -41.87 -14.31 14.25
C GLY A 103 -42.86 -13.74 15.25
N GLY A 104 -42.86 -12.41 15.38
CA GLY A 104 -43.89 -11.65 16.08
C GLY A 104 -43.37 -10.36 16.69
N GLY A 105 -43.44 -9.26 15.96
CA GLY A 105 -43.19 -7.92 16.51
C GLY A 105 -42.76 -6.92 15.44
N THR A 106 -43.74 -6.32 14.75
CA THR A 106 -43.51 -5.17 13.88
C THR A 106 -43.00 -4.01 14.71
N ILE A 107 -41.71 -3.66 14.57
CA ILE A 107 -41.19 -2.38 15.02
C ILE A 107 -41.04 -1.53 13.77
N CYS A 108 -41.89 -0.52 13.68
CA CYS A 108 -41.91 0.53 12.68
C CYS A 108 -40.61 1.35 12.71
N GLY A 109 -39.61 0.84 11.99
CA GLY A 109 -38.36 1.50 11.58
C GLY A 109 -37.63 0.73 10.48
N GLY A 110 -38.36 -0.10 9.71
CA GLY A 110 -37.82 -1.09 8.77
C GLY A 110 -37.20 -0.49 7.49
N ASP A 111 -37.40 0.80 7.28
CA ASP A 111 -37.14 1.53 6.05
C ASP A 111 -35.63 1.73 5.86
N ALA A 112 -34.96 2.22 6.90
CA ALA A 112 -33.54 2.52 6.83
C ALA A 112 -32.66 1.25 6.81
N HIS A 113 -33.02 0.23 7.59
CA HIS A 113 -32.22 -1.00 7.66
C HIS A 113 -32.37 -1.86 6.40
N ALA A 114 -33.57 -1.94 5.82
CA ALA A 114 -33.78 -2.63 4.55
C ALA A 114 -33.06 -1.92 3.40
N GLU A 115 -33.07 -0.58 3.39
CA GLU A 115 -32.38 0.23 2.39
C GLU A 115 -30.85 0.11 2.50
N ILE A 116 -30.31 0.05 3.72
CA ILE A 116 -28.88 -0.19 3.96
C ILE A 116 -28.47 -1.58 3.47
N ASN A 117 -29.28 -2.63 3.72
CA ASN A 117 -28.97 -3.99 3.26
C ASN A 117 -28.98 -4.07 1.73
N LYS A 118 -29.98 -3.48 1.06
CA LYS A 118 -30.01 -3.40 -0.40
C LYS A 118 -28.78 -2.69 -0.98
N LYS A 119 -28.37 -1.57 -0.36
CA LYS A 119 -27.14 -0.86 -0.77
C LYS A 119 -25.88 -1.67 -0.51
N LEU A 120 -25.84 -2.45 0.57
CA LEU A 120 -24.72 -3.36 0.84
C LEU A 120 -24.64 -4.50 -0.17
N ASP A 121 -25.78 -5.12 -0.52
CA ASP A 121 -25.82 -6.18 -1.52
C ASP A 121 -25.38 -5.65 -2.89
N TYR A 122 -25.88 -4.48 -3.28
CA TYR A 122 -25.45 -3.79 -4.51
C TYR A 122 -23.94 -3.52 -4.51
N LEU A 123 -23.38 -2.97 -3.42
CA LEU A 123 -21.94 -2.71 -3.32
C LEU A 123 -21.11 -4.00 -3.32
N ILE A 124 -21.63 -5.09 -2.74
CA ILE A 124 -20.97 -6.40 -2.76
C ILE A 124 -20.87 -6.93 -4.19
N ASP A 125 -21.93 -6.77 -4.98
CA ASP A 125 -21.97 -7.24 -6.36
C ASP A 125 -21.06 -6.38 -7.26
N GLU A 126 -21.07 -5.05 -7.12
CA GLU A 126 -20.11 -4.16 -7.79
C GLU A 126 -18.66 -4.54 -7.45
N ILE A 127 -18.36 -4.86 -6.18
CA ILE A 127 -17.03 -5.31 -5.77
C ILE A 127 -16.65 -6.67 -6.39
N LYS A 128 -17.61 -7.58 -6.62
CA LYS A 128 -17.35 -8.86 -7.30
C LYS A 128 -17.04 -8.64 -8.78
N GLU A 129 -17.80 -7.77 -9.44
CA GLU A 129 -17.60 -7.40 -10.84
C GLU A 129 -16.22 -6.74 -11.02
N MET A 130 -15.89 -5.74 -10.19
CA MET A 130 -14.55 -5.13 -10.18
C MET A 130 -13.42 -6.15 -9.97
N LYS A 131 -13.63 -7.18 -9.14
CA LYS A 131 -12.63 -8.24 -8.95
C LYS A 131 -12.45 -9.10 -10.20
N GLN A 132 -13.53 -9.36 -10.94
CA GLN A 132 -13.46 -10.07 -12.22
C GLN A 132 -12.71 -9.22 -13.24
N ASP A 133 -13.06 -7.94 -13.38
CA ASP A 133 -12.38 -7.00 -14.28
C ASP A 133 -10.89 -6.88 -13.99
N ILE A 134 -10.51 -6.78 -12.71
CA ILE A 134 -9.10 -6.75 -12.30
C ILE A 134 -8.38 -8.05 -12.68
N ASN A 135 -9.06 -9.20 -12.64
CA ASN A 135 -8.45 -10.47 -13.05
C ASN A 135 -8.25 -10.53 -14.57
N TYR A 136 -9.20 -10.04 -15.36
CA TYR A 136 -9.06 -9.92 -16.82
C TYR A 136 -7.92 -8.96 -17.18
N LEU A 137 -7.89 -7.76 -16.59
CA LEU A 137 -6.81 -6.80 -16.82
C LEU A 137 -5.42 -7.35 -16.46
N LYS A 138 -5.32 -8.21 -15.44
CA LYS A 138 -4.07 -8.91 -15.11
C LYS A 138 -3.67 -9.90 -16.20
N GLN A 139 -4.62 -10.63 -16.77
CA GLN A 139 -4.36 -11.56 -17.88
C GLN A 139 -3.92 -10.80 -19.13
N ASP A 140 -4.65 -9.75 -19.52
CA ASP A 140 -4.29 -8.90 -20.67
C ASP A 140 -2.90 -8.29 -20.49
N MET A 141 -2.55 -7.86 -19.27
CA MET A 141 -1.22 -7.30 -18.98
C MET A 141 -0.10 -8.35 -19.06
N ILE A 142 -0.40 -9.63 -18.84
CA ILE A 142 0.57 -10.72 -19.07
C ILE A 142 0.81 -10.89 -20.57
N GLU A 143 -0.25 -10.86 -21.37
CA GLU A 143 -0.16 -10.96 -22.84
C GLU A 143 0.60 -9.78 -23.44
N VAL A 144 0.26 -8.54 -23.06
CA VAL A 144 0.98 -7.33 -23.50
C VAL A 144 2.47 -7.40 -23.16
N LYS A 145 2.84 -7.95 -21.99
CA LYS A 145 4.24 -8.13 -21.62
C LYS A 145 4.96 -9.15 -22.52
N GLN A 146 4.27 -10.21 -22.93
CA GLN A 146 4.82 -11.19 -23.87
C GLN A 146 5.01 -10.57 -25.25
N ASP A 147 4.01 -9.84 -25.75
CA ASP A 147 4.07 -9.16 -27.05
C ASP A 147 5.20 -8.13 -27.09
N ILE A 148 5.35 -7.32 -26.05
CA ILE A 148 6.47 -6.36 -25.93
C ILE A 148 7.81 -7.08 -25.94
N LYS A 149 7.93 -8.25 -25.30
CA LYS A 149 9.17 -9.03 -25.32
C LYS A 149 9.51 -9.51 -26.74
N ILE A 150 8.53 -10.08 -27.45
CA ILE A 150 8.70 -10.53 -28.85
C ILE A 150 9.05 -9.33 -29.75
N LEU A 151 8.39 -8.18 -29.54
CA LEU A 151 8.68 -6.98 -30.32
C LEU A 151 10.11 -6.51 -30.09
N LYS A 152 10.60 -6.49 -28.84
CA LYS A 152 11.99 -6.16 -28.53
C LYS A 152 12.99 -7.10 -29.23
N GLU A 153 12.72 -8.41 -29.22
CA GLU A 153 13.56 -9.40 -29.91
C GLU A 153 13.59 -9.13 -31.43
N LYS A 154 12.43 -8.91 -32.05
CA LYS A 154 12.35 -8.59 -33.49
C LYS A 154 13.06 -7.29 -33.87
N VAL A 155 12.91 -6.25 -33.05
CA VAL A 155 13.61 -4.97 -33.26
C VAL A 155 15.12 -5.16 -33.16
N SER A 156 15.62 -5.94 -32.20
CA SER A 156 17.06 -6.23 -32.09
C SER A 156 17.61 -6.99 -33.30
N VAL A 157 16.83 -7.93 -33.86
CA VAL A 157 17.20 -8.61 -35.12
C VAL A 157 17.26 -7.60 -36.27
N LEU A 158 16.25 -6.74 -36.40
CA LEU A 158 16.21 -5.71 -37.45
C LEU A 158 17.38 -4.72 -37.34
N GLU A 159 17.75 -4.32 -36.13
CA GLU A 159 18.93 -3.46 -35.90
C GLU A 159 20.22 -4.15 -36.40
N THR A 160 20.36 -5.45 -36.12
CA THR A 160 21.50 -6.26 -36.59
C THR A 160 21.52 -6.39 -38.11
N ASP A 161 20.39 -6.75 -38.71
CA ASP A 161 20.27 -6.89 -40.17
C ASP A 161 20.57 -5.56 -40.88
N MET A 162 20.07 -4.44 -40.33
CA MET A 162 20.31 -3.11 -40.90
C MET A 162 21.79 -2.70 -40.77
N ALA A 163 22.47 -3.09 -39.68
CA ALA A 163 23.91 -2.89 -39.55
C ALA A 163 24.69 -3.70 -40.60
N ASP A 164 24.29 -4.94 -40.87
CA ASP A 164 24.91 -5.79 -41.90
C ASP A 164 24.69 -5.27 -43.32
N VAL A 165 23.49 -4.75 -43.61
CA VAL A 165 23.18 -4.06 -44.88
C VAL A 165 24.06 -2.82 -45.03
N LYS A 166 24.18 -1.98 -43.99
CA LYS A 166 25.05 -0.80 -44.00
C LYS A 166 26.53 -1.16 -44.17
N ALA A 167 26.97 -2.29 -43.60
CA ALA A 167 28.33 -2.81 -43.74
C ALA A 167 28.60 -3.46 -45.10
N GLY A 168 27.60 -3.53 -46.01
CA GLY A 168 27.75 -4.08 -47.36
C GLY A 168 27.94 -5.60 -47.40
N LYS A 169 27.60 -6.34 -46.33
CA LYS A 169 27.77 -7.80 -46.26
C LYS A 169 26.95 -8.57 -47.31
N TYR A 170 25.90 -7.96 -47.85
CA TYR A 170 25.01 -8.56 -48.86
C TYR A 170 25.34 -8.19 -50.31
N CYS A 171 26.44 -7.47 -50.56
CA CYS A 171 26.91 -7.16 -51.91
C CYS A 171 27.61 -8.38 -52.53
N LYS A 172 26.87 -9.26 -53.20
CA LYS A 172 27.47 -10.20 -54.16
C LYS A 172 28.02 -9.41 -55.35
N SER A 173 29.29 -9.65 -55.65
CA SER A 173 29.99 -9.18 -56.83
C SER A 173 29.18 -9.47 -58.11
N HIS A 174 28.69 -8.44 -58.77
CA HIS A 174 28.39 -8.50 -60.19
C HIS A 174 29.70 -8.32 -60.97
N ASN A 175 30.64 -9.25 -60.82
CA ASN A 175 31.64 -9.45 -61.86
C ASN A 175 31.01 -10.38 -62.88
N SER A 176 30.43 -9.81 -63.95
CA SER A 176 30.20 -10.55 -65.18
C SER A 176 31.57 -10.71 -65.85
N PRO A 177 32.17 -11.92 -65.91
CA PRO A 177 33.04 -12.21 -67.04
C PRO A 177 32.16 -12.27 -68.29
N ASP A 178 32.73 -11.94 -69.44
CA ASP A 178 32.12 -12.04 -70.78
C ASP A 178 31.41 -10.78 -71.28
N PHE A 179 32.22 -9.83 -71.76
CA PHE A 179 32.01 -9.34 -73.12
C PHE A 179 33.37 -9.25 -73.82
N VAL A 180 33.46 -9.98 -74.94
CA VAL A 180 34.55 -10.02 -75.91
C VAL A 180 34.71 -8.67 -76.60
#